data_AF-A0A0B0H5D4-F1
#
_entry.id   AF-A0A0B0H5D4-F1
#
_cell.length_a   1.000
_cell.length_b   1.000
_cell.length_c   1.000
_cell.angle_alpha   90.00
_cell.angle_beta   90.00
_cell.angle_gamma   90.00
#
_symmetry.space_group_name_H-M   'P 1'
#
loop_
_entity.id
_entity.type
_entity.pdbx_description
1 polymer ?
#
loop_
_entity_poly.entity_id
_entity_poly.type
_entity_poly.pdbx_seq_one_letter_code
_entity_poly.pdbx_strand_id
1 'polypeptide(L)'
;MLPMLLLAIFTVNLLEQLGVIALISASLAPLLSLINLSEAAALPLVTKYIAGGTAYMGVTLDLVQQGQLTVAELNRLAGLATNPLDLLGVALFSAVTPGLKDVMKAAIFGALVGIIVRSVLHLLIY
;
A
#
# COMPACT_ATOMS: atom_id res chain seq x y z
N MET A 1 -14.94 -9.61 11.12
CA MET A 1 -13.82 -8.99 10.36
C MET A 1 -12.66 -9.95 10.15
N LEU A 2 -12.32 -10.83 11.12
CA LEU A 2 -11.35 -11.93 10.96
C LEU A 2 -11.44 -12.73 9.65
N PRO A 3 -12.64 -13.05 9.11
CA PRO A 3 -12.75 -13.83 7.87
C PRO A 3 -12.18 -13.11 6.65
N MET A 4 -12.37 -11.79 6.54
CA MET A 4 -11.84 -11.00 5.42
C MET A 4 -10.33 -10.79 5.52
N LEU A 5 -9.80 -10.58 6.73
CA LEU A 5 -8.35 -10.46 6.95
C LEU A 5 -7.65 -11.77 6.56
N LEU A 6 -8.21 -12.92 6.94
CA LEU A 6 -7.63 -14.23 6.63
C LEU A 6 -7.62 -14.51 5.12
N LEU A 7 -8.72 -14.20 4.41
CA LEU A 7 -8.77 -14.31 2.95
C LEU A 7 -7.80 -13.35 2.27
N ALA A 8 -7.70 -12.10 2.74
CA ALA A 8 -6.80 -11.11 2.18
C ALA A 8 -5.33 -11.50 2.34
N ILE A 9 -4.93 -11.94 3.55
CA ILE A 9 -3.58 -12.44 3.82
C ILE A 9 -3.30 -13.69 3.00
N PHE A 10 -4.25 -14.63 2.90
CA PHE A 10 -4.11 -15.80 2.05
C PHE A 10 -3.86 -15.44 0.59
N THR A 11 -4.64 -14.51 0.02
CA THR A 11 -4.44 -14.06 -1.37
C THR A 11 -3.09 -13.39 -1.56
N VAL A 12 -2.67 -12.53 -0.63
CA VAL A 12 -1.36 -11.86 -0.70
C VAL A 12 -0.22 -12.87 -0.60
N ASN A 13 -0.28 -13.80 0.35
CA ASN A 13 0.72 -14.86 0.50
C ASN A 13 0.78 -15.78 -0.73
N LEU A 14 -0.37 -16.03 -1.38
CA LEU A 14 -0.40 -16.76 -2.64
C LEU A 14 0.31 -15.98 -3.75
N LEU A 15 0.04 -14.69 -3.91
CA LEU A 15 0.72 -13.83 -4.89
C LEU A 15 2.23 -13.69 -4.60
N GLU A 16 2.61 -13.71 -3.33
CA GLU A 16 4.00 -13.72 -2.88
C GLU A 16 4.69 -15.03 -3.29
N GLN A 17 4.06 -16.18 -3.02
CA GLN A 17 4.58 -17.49 -3.43
C GLN A 17 4.66 -17.66 -4.96
N LEU A 18 3.77 -17.01 -5.70
CA LEU A 18 3.81 -16.96 -7.16
C LEU A 18 4.89 -15.99 -7.70
N GLY A 19 5.60 -15.26 -6.83
CA GLY A 19 6.65 -14.32 -7.21
C GLY A 19 6.14 -12.99 -7.80
N VAL A 20 4.82 -12.78 -7.85
CA VAL A 20 4.22 -11.55 -8.41
C VAL A 20 4.62 -10.35 -7.57
N ILE A 21 4.52 -10.48 -6.25
CA ILE A 21 4.90 -9.39 -5.34
C ILE A 21 6.40 -9.12 -5.42
N ALA A 22 7.24 -10.16 -5.50
CA ALA A 22 8.68 -10.01 -5.65
C ALA A 22 9.07 -9.24 -6.92
N LEU A 23 8.42 -9.54 -8.06
CA LEU A 23 8.65 -8.83 -9.32
C LEU A 23 8.26 -7.35 -9.23
N ILE A 24 7.10 -7.05 -8.65
CA ILE A 24 6.62 -5.67 -8.48
C ILE A 24 7.52 -4.92 -7.49
N SER A 25 7.86 -5.53 -6.35
CA SER A 25 8.78 -4.96 -5.37
C SER A 25 10.16 -4.68 -5.95
N ALA A 26 10.74 -5.60 -6.73
CA ALA A 26 12.04 -5.39 -7.38
C ALA A 26 12.01 -4.20 -8.36
N SER A 27 10.88 -4.01 -9.07
CA SER A 27 10.70 -2.85 -9.96
C SER A 27 10.53 -1.53 -9.20
N LEU A 28 9.96 -1.57 -7.99
CA LEU A 28 9.75 -0.42 -7.11
C LEU A 28 10.95 -0.10 -6.21
N ALA A 29 11.81 -1.07 -5.94
CA ALA A 29 13.01 -0.93 -5.11
C ALA A 29 13.88 0.29 -5.46
N PRO A 30 14.20 0.59 -6.74
CA PRO A 30 14.98 1.79 -7.07
C PRO A 30 14.23 3.10 -6.74
N LEU A 31 12.90 3.11 -6.77
CA LEU A 31 12.12 4.30 -6.40
C LEU A 31 12.07 4.47 -4.89
N LEU A 32 12.01 3.37 -4.14
CA LEU A 32 12.01 3.39 -2.67
C LEU A 32 13.38 3.77 -2.10
N SER A 33 14.47 3.35 -2.75
CA SER A 33 15.82 3.72 -2.34
C SER A 33 16.09 5.22 -2.53
N LEU A 34 15.50 5.86 -3.55
CA LEU A 34 15.58 7.32 -3.73
C LEU A 34 14.98 8.11 -2.56
N ILE A 35 14.04 7.52 -1.83
CA ILE A 35 13.39 8.13 -0.65
C ILE A 35 13.84 7.51 0.68
N ASN A 36 14.97 6.77 0.68
CA ASN A 36 15.56 6.13 1.87
C ASN A 36 14.58 5.22 2.64
N LEU A 37 13.71 4.51 1.90
CA LEU A 37 12.92 3.41 2.46
C LEU A 37 13.63 2.08 2.21
N SER A 38 13.56 1.17 3.18
CA SER A 38 14.13 -0.17 3.05
C SER A 38 13.37 -1.01 2.02
N GLU A 39 14.03 -2.04 1.51
CA GLU A 39 13.42 -2.99 0.57
C GLU A 39 12.24 -3.74 1.21
N ALA A 40 12.30 -3.99 2.52
CA ALA A 40 11.21 -4.57 3.31
C ALA A 40 9.93 -3.72 3.28
N ALA A 41 10.04 -2.41 3.01
CA ALA A 41 8.91 -1.49 2.88
C ALA A 41 8.13 -1.68 1.57
N ALA A 42 8.73 -2.32 0.56
CA ALA A 42 8.10 -2.54 -0.74
C ALA A 42 6.89 -3.45 -0.64
N LEU A 43 7.04 -4.58 0.05
CA LEU A 43 5.99 -5.59 0.21
C LEU A 43 4.71 -5.00 0.84
N PRO A 44 4.74 -4.29 1.97
CA PRO A 44 3.58 -3.59 2.50
C PRO A 44 2.96 -2.59 1.53
N LEU A 45 3.76 -1.75 0.86
CA LEU A 45 3.24 -0.73 -0.06
C LEU A 45 2.53 -1.36 -1.25
N VAL A 46 3.13 -2.38 -1.87
CA VAL A 46 2.52 -3.14 -2.95
C VAL A 46 1.21 -3.77 -2.48
N THR A 47 1.22 -4.41 -1.31
CA THR A 47 0.03 -5.00 -0.72
C THR A 47 -1.06 -3.95 -0.44
N LYS A 48 -0.71 -2.74 0.03
CA LYS A 48 -1.68 -1.66 0.27
C LYS A 48 -2.42 -1.29 -0.99
N TYR A 49 -1.70 -1.08 -2.08
CA TYR A 49 -2.29 -0.58 -3.32
C TYR A 49 -2.95 -1.67 -4.17
N ILE A 50 -2.58 -2.95 -3.99
CA ILE A 50 -3.18 -4.08 -4.73
C ILE A 50 -4.29 -4.75 -3.92
N ALA A 51 -4.01 -5.11 -2.67
CA ALA A 51 -4.88 -5.94 -1.82
C ALA A 51 -5.62 -5.14 -0.72
N GLY A 52 -5.34 -3.85 -0.60
CA GLY A 52 -6.04 -2.92 0.28
C GLY A 52 -5.46 -2.79 1.68
N GLY A 53 -6.04 -1.88 2.47
CA GLY A 53 -5.52 -1.49 3.79
C GLY A 53 -5.50 -2.61 4.84
N THR A 54 -6.47 -3.52 4.79
CA THR A 54 -6.56 -4.65 5.73
C THR A 54 -5.42 -5.65 5.53
N ALA A 55 -5.11 -5.96 4.27
CA ALA A 55 -4.00 -6.85 3.92
C ALA A 55 -2.65 -6.20 4.28
N TYR A 56 -2.52 -4.91 3.99
CA TYR A 56 -1.35 -4.11 4.37
C TYR A 56 -1.06 -4.19 5.87
N MET A 57 -2.07 -4.05 6.72
CA MET A 57 -1.88 -4.14 8.17
C MET A 57 -1.42 -5.51 8.63
N GLY A 58 -1.94 -6.59 8.04
CA GLY A 58 -1.50 -7.97 8.35
C GLY A 58 -0.01 -8.17 8.03
N VAL A 59 0.37 -7.87 6.79
CA VAL A 59 1.77 -7.99 6.33
C VAL A 59 2.71 -7.09 7.12
N THR A 60 2.32 -5.83 7.37
CA THR A 60 3.15 -4.90 8.13
C THR A 60 3.35 -5.38 9.56
N LEU A 61 2.32 -5.92 10.20
CA LEU A 61 2.42 -6.47 11.55
C LEU A 61 3.38 -7.66 11.61
N ASP A 62 3.32 -8.57 10.63
CA ASP A 62 4.22 -9.72 10.56
C ASP A 62 5.69 -9.27 10.39
N LEU A 63 5.96 -8.30 9.51
CA LEU A 63 7.32 -7.77 9.31
C LEU A 63 7.87 -7.04 10.53
N VAL A 64 7.03 -6.30 11.25
CA VAL A 64 7.40 -5.64 12.51
C VAL A 64 7.73 -6.68 13.59
N GLN A 65 6.92 -7.74 13.70
CA GLN A 65 7.19 -8.83 14.65
C GLN A 65 8.49 -9.58 14.33
N GLN A 66 8.85 -9.69 13.06
CA GLN A 66 10.12 -10.27 12.60
C GLN A 66 11.32 -9.31 12.74
N GLY A 67 11.11 -8.07 13.19
CA GLY A 67 12.16 -7.06 13.29
C GLY A 67 12.67 -6.54 11.95
N GLN A 68 11.94 -6.77 10.84
CA GLN A 68 12.31 -6.31 9.49
C GLN A 68 11.88 -4.86 9.21
N LEU A 69 10.95 -4.32 10.00
CA LEU A 69 10.54 -2.91 9.93
C LEU A 69 10.67 -2.26 11.31
N THR A 70 11.38 -1.14 11.35
CA THR A 70 11.52 -0.30 12.54
C THR A 70 10.35 0.68 12.70
N VAL A 71 10.19 1.24 13.90
CA VAL A 71 9.17 2.27 14.18
C VAL A 71 9.39 3.53 13.33
N ALA A 72 10.65 3.90 13.07
CA ALA A 72 10.98 5.04 12.22
C ALA A 72 10.54 4.80 10.77
N GLU A 73 10.82 3.62 10.22
CA GLU A 73 10.38 3.25 8.87
C GLU A 73 8.86 3.17 8.76
N LEU A 74 8.18 2.65 9.79
CA LEU A 74 6.72 2.66 9.89
C LEU A 74 6.14 4.07 9.79
N ASN A 75 6.75 5.04 10.49
CA ASN A 75 6.32 6.43 10.41
C ASN A 75 6.53 7.02 9.02
N ARG A 76 7.66 6.73 8.36
CA ARG A 76 7.88 7.15 6.97
C ARG A 76 6.87 6.51 6.01
N LEU A 77 6.60 5.21 6.18
CA LEU A 77 5.62 4.45 5.41
C LEU A 77 4.20 5.00 5.56
N ALA A 78 3.81 5.46 6.75
CA ALA A 78 2.48 6.00 7.01
C ALA A 78 2.13 7.16 6.06
N GLY A 79 3.10 8.01 5.71
CA GLY A 79 2.91 9.08 4.73
C GLY A 79 2.32 8.57 3.41
N LEU A 80 2.87 7.46 2.90
CA LEU A 80 2.41 6.79 1.68
C LEU A 80 1.18 5.88 1.92
N ALA A 81 1.12 5.14 3.02
CA ALA A 81 0.20 4.01 3.15
C ALA A 81 -1.16 4.35 3.77
N THR A 82 -1.27 5.40 4.59
CA THR A 82 -2.46 5.67 5.43
C THR A 82 -3.59 6.35 4.65
N ASN A 83 -4.05 5.78 3.54
CA ASN A 83 -5.06 6.39 2.68
C ASN A 83 -6.06 5.34 2.16
N PRO A 84 -7.27 5.73 1.74
CA PRO A 84 -8.28 4.78 1.24
C PRO A 84 -8.10 4.40 -0.24
N LEU A 85 -7.09 4.95 -0.93
CA LEU A 85 -6.87 4.71 -2.35
C LEU A 85 -6.15 3.36 -2.54
N ASP A 86 -6.79 2.44 -3.24
CA ASP A 86 -6.22 1.18 -3.71
C ASP A 86 -6.98 0.66 -4.93
N LEU A 87 -6.37 -0.28 -5.65
CA LEU A 87 -6.87 -0.81 -6.91
C LEU A 87 -8.23 -1.49 -6.73
N LEU A 88 -8.41 -2.24 -5.64
CA LEU A 88 -9.68 -2.90 -5.31
C LEU A 88 -10.80 -1.89 -5.09
N GLY A 89 -10.56 -0.84 -4.30
CA GLY A 89 -11.51 0.23 -4.07
C GLY A 89 -11.89 0.93 -5.37
N VAL A 90 -10.90 1.30 -6.19
CA VAL A 90 -11.14 1.93 -7.49
C VAL A 90 -11.96 1.01 -8.41
N ALA A 91 -11.60 -0.26 -8.52
CA ALA A 91 -12.31 -1.23 -9.34
C ALA A 91 -13.77 -1.37 -8.88
N LEU A 92 -13.99 -1.52 -7.57
CA LEU A 92 -15.33 -1.64 -6.99
C LEU A 92 -16.19 -0.42 -7.31
N PHE A 93 -15.70 0.79 -7.02
CA PHE A 93 -16.45 2.02 -7.28
C PHE A 93 -16.70 2.25 -8.77
N SER A 94 -15.78 1.86 -9.64
CA SER A 94 -15.95 1.98 -11.10
C SER A 94 -17.04 1.05 -11.66
N ALA A 95 -17.36 -0.04 -10.95
CA ALA A 95 -18.35 -1.03 -11.35
C ALA A 95 -19.78 -0.71 -10.87
N VAL A 96 -19.96 0.18 -9.89
CA VAL A 96 -21.28 0.47 -9.30
C VAL A 96 -22.21 1.19 -10.27
N THR A 97 -21.76 2.31 -10.85
CA THR A 97 -22.58 3.11 -11.76
C THR A 97 -21.72 3.90 -12.75
N PRO A 98 -22.11 4.00 -14.04
CA PRO A 98 -21.37 4.77 -15.04
C PRO A 98 -21.15 6.24 -14.66
N GLY A 99 -22.07 6.85 -13.90
CA GLY A 99 -22.00 8.25 -13.50
C GLY A 99 -20.90 8.57 -12.48
N LEU A 100 -20.33 7.56 -11.81
CA LEU A 100 -19.28 7.77 -10.81
C LEU A 100 -17.91 8.09 -11.45
N LYS A 101 -17.72 7.81 -12.74
CA LYS A 101 -16.41 7.87 -13.41
C LYS A 101 -15.76 9.25 -13.32
N ASP A 102 -16.51 10.34 -13.52
CA ASP A 102 -15.93 11.68 -13.54
C ASP A 102 -15.62 12.19 -12.12
N VAL A 103 -16.47 11.85 -11.14
CA VAL A 103 -16.20 12.11 -9.72
C VAL A 103 -14.98 11.32 -9.26
N MET A 104 -14.85 10.06 -9.68
CA MET A 104 -13.71 9.21 -9.35
C MET A 104 -12.40 9.78 -9.89
N LYS A 105 -12.36 10.28 -11.13
CA LYS A 105 -11.14 10.91 -11.67
C LYS A 105 -10.67 12.07 -10.79
N ALA A 106 -11.59 12.95 -10.41
CA ALA A 106 -11.29 14.08 -9.52
C ALA A 106 -10.85 13.61 -8.12
N ALA A 107 -11.54 12.62 -7.55
CA ALA A 107 -11.20 12.05 -6.25
C ALA A 107 -9.84 11.36 -6.24
N ILE A 108 -9.51 10.59 -7.28
CA ILE A 108 -8.20 9.94 -7.44
C ILE A 108 -7.12 11.01 -7.55
N PHE A 109 -7.32 12.05 -8.36
CA PHE A 109 -6.34 13.13 -8.49
C PHE A 109 -6.10 13.84 -7.16
N GLY A 110 -7.17 14.22 -6.44
CA GLY A 110 -7.06 14.83 -5.13
C GLY A 110 -6.38 13.92 -4.10
N ALA A 111 -6.68 12.61 -4.12
CA ALA A 111 -6.03 11.64 -3.27
C ALA A 111 -4.53 11.51 -3.57
N LEU A 112 -4.13 11.44 -4.85
CA LEU A 112 -2.73 11.38 -5.24
C LEU A 112 -1.95 12.61 -4.77
N VAL A 113 -2.49 13.81 -4.95
CA VAL A 113 -1.87 15.05 -4.46
C VAL A 113 -1.73 15.02 -2.94
N GLY A 114 -2.79 14.65 -2.22
CA GLY A 114 -2.76 14.56 -0.76
C GLY A 114 -1.77 13.52 -0.23
N ILE A 115 -1.70 12.35 -0.87
CA ILE A 115 -0.72 11.30 -0.56
C ILE A 115 0.69 11.85 -0.76
N ILE A 116 1.00 12.44 -1.91
CA ILE A 116 2.34 12.98 -2.19
C ILE A 116 2.75 14.01 -1.15
N VAL A 117 1.90 15.01 -0.87
CA VAL A 117 2.20 16.05 0.12
C VAL A 117 2.46 15.44 1.49
N ARG A 118 1.60 14.51 1.93
CA ARG A 118 1.77 13.85 3.22
C ARG A 118 3.03 12.96 3.26
N SER A 119 3.33 12.22 2.19
CA SER A 119 4.53 11.41 2.08
C SER A 119 5.79 12.27 2.21
N VAL A 120 5.85 13.41 1.53
CA VAL A 120 6.97 14.35 1.67
C VAL A 120 7.11 14.83 3.11
N LEU A 121 6.01 15.24 3.76
CA LEU A 121 6.06 15.67 5.16
C LEU A 121 6.56 14.57 6.10
N HIS A 122 6.10 13.34 5.94
CA HIS A 122 6.56 12.22 6.75
C HIS A 122 8.04 11.92 6.56
N LEU A 123 8.56 12.01 5.32
CA LEU A 123 9.99 11.82 5.04
C LEU A 123 10.87 12.96 5.56
N LEU A 124 10.32 14.16 5.74
CA LEU A 124 11.04 15.31 6.31
C LEU A 124 11.05 15.31 7.84
N ILE A 125 10.00 14.80 8.47
CA ILE A 125 9.82 14.81 9.93
C ILE A 125 10.46 13.58 10.59
N TYR A 126 10.44 12.42 9.91
CA TYR A 126 10.89 11.12 10.42
C TYR A 126 11.98 10.54 9.53
#